data_AF-A0A7S8IN38-F1
#
_entry.id   AF-A0A7S8IN38-F1
#
_cell.length_a   1.000
_cell.length_b   1.000
_cell.length_c   1.000
_cell.angle_alpha   90.00
_cell.angle_beta   90.00
_cell.angle_gamma   90.00
#
_symmetry.space_group_name_H-M   'P 1'
#
loop_
_entity.id
_entity.type
_entity.pdbx_description
1 polymer ?
#
loop_
_entity_poly.entity_id
_entity_poly.type
_entity_poly.pdbx_seq_one_letter_code
_entity_poly.pdbx_strand_id
1 'polypeptide(L)' 'MRAMAKLSESVADENRRSRKSLGHRRPADAAKALVMTAIGQMVDDGAAEWSLAATGEIELRLVTGEVFLLGDQEITRLA' A
#
# COMPACT_ATOMS: atom_id res chain seq x y z
N MET A 1 -13.11 -22.50 55.31
CA MET A 1 -12.89 -21.14 54.76
C MET A 1 -12.52 -21.28 53.29
N ARG A 2 -13.44 -20.95 52.38
CA ARG A 2 -13.24 -20.91 50.92
C ARG A 2 -12.64 -19.54 50.57
N ALA A 3 -11.38 -19.49 50.17
CA ALA A 3 -10.79 -18.27 49.63
C ALA A 3 -10.96 -18.27 48.11
N MET A 4 -11.98 -17.53 47.66
CA MET A 4 -12.14 -17.04 46.30
C MET A 4 -11.21 -15.84 46.10
N ALA A 5 -10.24 -15.93 45.20
CA ALA A 5 -9.60 -14.79 44.52
C ALA A 5 -8.51 -15.31 43.58
N LYS A 6 -8.90 -15.72 42.37
CA LYS A 6 -8.02 -15.59 41.20
C LYS A 6 -8.84 -14.90 40.12
N LEU A 7 -9.05 -13.60 40.35
CA LEU A 7 -9.53 -12.67 39.35
C LEU A 7 -8.52 -12.65 38.20
N SER A 8 -9.00 -13.02 37.02
CA SER A 8 -8.88 -12.22 35.79
C SER A 8 -7.59 -11.41 35.62
N GLU A 9 -6.53 -12.05 35.14
CA GLU A 9 -5.34 -11.35 34.65
C GLU A 9 -4.74 -12.07 33.43
N SER A 10 -5.59 -12.40 32.45
CA SER A 10 -5.14 -13.06 31.22
C SER A 10 -5.92 -12.61 29.97
N VAL A 11 -6.44 -11.38 29.96
CA VAL A 11 -7.05 -10.78 28.76
C VAL A 11 -6.30 -9.51 28.31
N ALA A 12 -5.37 -9.01 29.12
CA ALA A 12 -4.58 -7.80 28.80
C ALA A 12 -3.26 -8.10 28.06
N ASP A 13 -2.76 -9.34 28.08
CA ASP A 13 -1.48 -9.70 27.44
C ASP A 13 -1.61 -10.04 25.94
N GLU A 14 -2.81 -10.44 25.51
CA GLU A 14 -3.03 -10.94 24.15
C GLU A 14 -3.02 -9.82 23.09
N ASN A 15 -3.38 -8.59 23.47
CA ASN A 15 -3.44 -7.45 22.56
C ASN A 15 -2.07 -6.78 22.28
N ARG A 16 -0.98 -7.25 22.91
CA ARG A 16 0.37 -6.68 22.69
C ARG A 16 1.13 -7.38 21.56
N ARG A 17 0.75 -8.62 21.20
CA ARG A 17 1.49 -9.44 20.21
C ARG A 17 1.15 -9.12 18.76
N SER A 18 0.02 -8.48 18.50
CA SER A 18 -0.40 -8.13 17.14
C SER A 18 0.29 -6.89 16.56
N ARG A 19 1.23 -6.26 17.31
CA ARG A 19 1.85 -4.98 16.93
C ARG A 19 3.22 -5.10 16.23
N LYS A 20 3.61 -6.29 15.76
CA LYS A 20 4.91 -6.42 15.07
C LYS A 20 4.97 -7.56 14.05
N SER A 21 4.20 -7.46 12.98
CA SER A 21 4.71 -7.85 11.67
C SER A 21 5.15 -6.59 10.94
N LEU A 22 6.28 -6.01 11.36
CA LEU A 22 7.12 -5.24 10.45
C LEU A 22 7.71 -6.26 9.47
N GLY A 23 6.85 -6.74 8.58
CA GLY A 23 7.23 -7.57 7.45
C GLY A 23 8.33 -6.82 6.75
N HIS A 24 9.43 -7.50 6.48
CA HIS A 24 10.49 -6.98 5.65
C HIS A 24 9.86 -6.62 4.30
N ARG A 25 9.44 -5.36 4.12
CA ARG A 25 9.16 -4.83 2.79
C ARG A 25 10.43 -5.08 2.02
N ARG A 26 10.38 -5.95 1.00
CA ARG A 26 11.57 -6.18 0.20
C ARG A 26 11.98 -4.80 -0.36
N PRO A 27 13.28 -4.52 -0.57
CA PRO A 27 13.70 -3.24 -1.11
C PRO A 27 12.92 -2.83 -2.38
N ALA A 28 12.56 -3.81 -3.21
CA ALA A 28 11.67 -3.64 -4.36
C ALA A 28 10.27 -3.12 -4.00
N ASP A 29 9.67 -3.60 -2.91
CA ASP A 29 8.35 -3.17 -2.43
C ASP A 29 8.39 -1.75 -1.86
N ALA A 30 9.52 -1.36 -1.26
CA ALA A 30 9.74 0.00 -0.77
C ALA A 30 9.92 0.99 -1.93
N ALA A 31 10.72 0.63 -2.94
CA ALA A 31 10.89 1.44 -4.14
C ALA A 31 9.57 1.59 -4.91
N LYS A 32 8.82 0.49 -5.10
CA LYS A 32 7.49 0.52 -5.70
C LYS A 32 6.52 1.41 -4.93
N ALA A 33 6.52 1.34 -3.60
CA ALA A 33 5.69 2.22 -2.77
C ALA A 33 6.03 3.70 -2.95
N LEU A 34 7.32 4.06 -3.09
CA LEU A 34 7.74 5.44 -3.36
C LEU A 34 7.25 5.93 -4.72
N VAL A 35 7.39 5.10 -5.77
CA VAL A 35 6.88 5.43 -7.12
C VAL A 35 5.37 5.63 -7.09
N MET A 36 4.62 4.71 -6.47
CA MET A 36 3.16 4.85 -6.37
C MET A 36 2.74 6.07 -5.54
N THR A 37 3.52 6.45 -4.53
CA THR A 37 3.28 7.68 -3.76
C THR A 37 3.46 8.92 -4.63
N ALA A 38 4.54 8.99 -5.41
CA ALA A 38 4.80 10.11 -6.30
C ALA A 38 3.72 10.23 -7.40
N ILE A 39 3.29 9.11 -7.98
CA ILE A 39 2.18 9.08 -8.95
C ILE A 39 0.87 9.55 -8.31
N GLY A 40 0.57 9.10 -7.09
CA GLY A 40 -0.61 9.57 -6.36
C GLY A 40 -0.60 11.08 -6.14
N GLN A 41 0.55 11.65 -5.75
CA GLN A 41 0.72 13.11 -5.63
C GLN A 41 0.49 13.82 -6.96
N MET A 42 1.00 13.29 -8.08
CA MET A 42 0.74 13.86 -9.41
C MET A 42 -0.74 13.87 -9.76
N VAL A 43 -1.49 12.83 -9.35
CA VAL A 43 -2.95 12.77 -9.55
C VAL A 43 -3.67 13.77 -8.65
N ASP A 44 -3.31 13.85 -7.37
CA ASP A 44 -3.89 14.79 -6.41
C ASP A 44 -3.65 16.25 -6.82
N ASP A 45 -2.48 16.55 -7.38
CA ASP A 45 -2.10 17.87 -7.91
C ASP A 45 -2.76 18.17 -9.28
N GLY A 46 -3.48 17.21 -9.87
CA GLY A 46 -4.12 17.35 -11.18
C GLY A 46 -3.14 17.33 -12.36
N ALA A 47 -1.89 16.90 -12.15
CA ALA A 47 -0.89 16.73 -13.20
C ALA A 47 -1.01 15.39 -13.95
N ALA A 48 -1.80 14.46 -13.41
CA ALA A 48 -2.12 13.19 -14.05
C ALA A 48 -3.53 12.71 -13.69
N GLU A 49 -4.04 11.79 -14.50
CA GLU A 49 -5.23 11.00 -14.20
C GLU A 49 -4.85 9.52 -14.32
N TRP A 50 -5.37 8.69 -13.42
CA TRP A 50 -5.21 7.24 -13.53
C TRP A 50 -6.55 6.52 -13.65
N SER A 51 -6.55 5.38 -14.33
CA SER A 51 -7.73 4.53 -14.46
C SER A 51 -7.34 3.06 -14.48
N LEU A 52 -8.27 2.19 -14.12
CA LEU A 52 -8.05 0.75 -14.23
C LEU A 52 -8.34 0.32 -15.67
N ALA A 53 -7.33 -0.21 -16.35
CA ALA A 53 -7.46 -0.76 -17.68
C ALA A 53 -8.24 -2.09 -17.66
N ALA A 54 -8.76 -2.50 -18.82
CA ALA A 54 -9.47 -3.78 -18.95
C ALA A 54 -8.58 -5.01 -18.63
N THR A 55 -7.26 -4.86 -18.72
CA THR A 55 -6.26 -5.88 -18.36
C THR A 55 -6.10 -6.02 -16.83
N GLY A 56 -6.63 -5.08 -16.05
CA GLY A 56 -6.43 -5.00 -14.59
C GLY A 56 -5.19 -4.20 -14.18
N GLU A 57 -4.46 -3.63 -15.13
CA GLU A 57 -3.34 -2.73 -14.89
C GLU A 57 -3.81 -1.27 -14.74
N ILE A 58 -2.94 -0.41 -14.24
CA ILE A 58 -3.26 1.02 -14.09
C ILE A 58 -2.76 1.75 -15.33
N GLU A 59 -3.67 2.41 -16.03
CA GLU A 59 -3.32 3.38 -17.08
C GLU A 59 -3.18 4.76 -16.43
N LEU A 60 -2.01 5.37 -16.59
CA LEU A 60 -1.68 6.72 -16.14
C LEU A 60 -1.56 7.65 -17.34
N ARG A 61 -2.40 8.68 -17.37
CA ARG A 61 -2.40 9.73 -18.39
C ARG A 61 -1.92 11.03 -17.79
N LEU A 62 -0.81 11.57 -18.29
CA LEU A 62 -0.30 12.86 -17.90
C LEU A 62 -1.05 13.97 -18.64
N VAL A 63 -1.13 15.16 -18.04
CA VAL A 63 -1.72 16.35 -18.69
C VAL A 63 -0.95 16.81 -19.93
N THR A 64 0.31 16.39 -20.06
CA THR A 64 1.14 16.58 -21.25
C THR A 64 0.67 15.75 -22.45
N GLY A 65 -0.24 14.79 -22.23
CA GLY A 65 -0.75 13.86 -23.23
C GLY A 65 -0.02 12.52 -23.28
N GLU A 66 1.07 12.36 -22.51
CA GLU A 66 1.79 11.10 -22.40
C GLU A 66 0.97 10.06 -21.63
N VAL A 67 1.01 8.81 -22.09
CA VAL A 67 0.26 7.70 -21.48
C VAL A 67 1.20 6.57 -21.12
N PHE A 68 1.04 6.05 -19.91
CA PHE A 68 1.82 4.95 -19.36
C PHE A 68 0.91 3.86 -18.83
N LEU A 69 1.34 2.61 -18.96
CA LEU A 69 0.73 1.44 -18.34
C LEU A 69 1.63 0.98 -17.19
N LEU A 70 1.07 0.92 -15.98
CA LEU A 70 1.76 0.47 -14.78
C LEU A 70 1.45 -1.01 -14.55
N GLY A 71 2.35 -1.86 -15.01
CA GLY A 71 2.34 -3.30 -14.75
C GLY A 71 2.91 -3.63 -13.37
N ASP A 72 2.88 -4.91 -12.99
CA ASP A 72 3.39 -5.32 -11.68
C ASP A 72 4.90 -5.09 -11.53
N GLN A 73 5.66 -5.32 -12.60
CA GLN A 73 7.13 -5.24 -12.59
C GLN A 73 7.72 -4.18 -13.51
N GLU A 74 6.91 -3.62 -14.42
CA GLU A 74 7.39 -2.69 -15.44
C GLU A 74 6.40 -1.54 -15.68
N ILE A 75 6.93 -0.44 -16.21
CA ILE A 75 6.14 0.71 -16.67
C ILE A 75 6.39 0.86 -18.15
N THR A 76 5.32 0.80 -18.94
CA THR A 76 5.39 0.88 -20.40
C THR A 76 4.79 2.19 -20.87
N ARG A 77 5.55 2.97 -21.65
CA ARG A 77 5.00 4.16 -22.33
C ARG A 77 4.25 3.74 -23.59
N LEU A 78 3.04 4.26 -23.77
CA LEU A 78 2.16 3.94 -24.90
C LEU A 78 2.19 4.99 -26.03
N ALA A 79 2.38 6.28 -25.71
CA ALA A 79 2.43 7.39 -26.67
C ALA A 79 3.35 8.53 -26.19
#